data_AF-A0A7X7P716-F1
#
_entry.id   AF-A0A7X7P716-F1
#
_cell.length_a   1.000
_cell.length_b   1.000
_cell.length_c   1.000
_cell.angle_alpha   90.00
_cell.angle_beta   90.00
_cell.angle_gamma   90.00
#
_symmetry.space_group_name_H-M   'P 1'
#
loop_
_entity.id
_entity.type
_entity.pdbx_description
1 polymer ?
#
loop_
_entity_poly.entity_id
_entity_poly.type
_entity_poly.pdbx_seq_one_letter_code
_entity_poly.pdbx_strand_id
1 'polypeptide(L)'
;MKQIIVETLLNQKHRTGEQLPSVRQLMTSFKASSGTVQRALKELCSQGVIFSIPSKGYFWGNRTAFSNHPPVIQSPIELLHNRFMLDWRSGAFSHDRTLPSLKELKARYHVSSSLLLKYLSQELQSGFLGRIGKSRFFINSTFQQETKTEVLLITRCTQWGAFAPESEREVDFIRLVYRGAASRRLKLRLLGYNEETNQWIDRNGVVCHLEERKNTIGAIVSTLLIQKPKPFLSALSHLSVPVSIWWEHPQEGFHSLFKKQPLWTFFNSTFGSVPGRMMGRFLLEKGIQKVVYISPYHASSWSQDRLTGLQESGLVVLPFTDSTNASPWDYRERARQNGPKNTVELRARDLLRQRLKKMISKAPTTEAWVCVNDEVAAIIMELFEQKKINKKPYIIGFDNSSESYLLQFDSYDFNTEALVLQMFYHLNSDSLLASHLVEIPGSLVEK
;
A
#
# COMPACT_ATOMS: atom_id res chain seq x y z
N MET A 1 46.39 -21.04 -5.47
CA MET A 1 45.06 -21.45 -5.94
C MET A 1 43.97 -20.44 -5.60
N LYS A 2 43.69 -20.13 -4.32
CA LYS A 2 42.71 -19.09 -3.92
C LYS A 2 42.87 -17.76 -4.69
N GLN A 3 44.10 -17.23 -4.75
CA GLN A 3 44.42 -15.96 -5.42
C GLN A 3 44.11 -15.98 -6.92
N ILE A 4 44.41 -17.10 -7.59
CA ILE A 4 44.15 -17.31 -9.02
C ILE A 4 42.64 -17.24 -9.31
N ILE A 5 41.79 -17.79 -8.43
CA ILE A 5 40.34 -17.72 -8.57
C ILE A 5 39.84 -16.28 -8.45
N VAL A 6 40.37 -15.52 -7.47
CA VAL A 6 40.01 -14.10 -7.25
C VAL A 6 40.40 -13.27 -8.47
N GLU A 7 41.65 -13.36 -8.93
CA GLU A 7 42.14 -12.60 -10.09
C GLU A 7 41.42 -12.95 -11.38
N THR A 8 41.11 -14.24 -11.60
CA THR A 8 40.40 -14.68 -12.82
C THR A 8 38.97 -14.13 -12.84
N LEU A 9 38.27 -14.13 -11.71
CA LEU A 9 36.92 -13.56 -11.62
C LEU A 9 36.91 -12.03 -11.75
N LEU A 10 37.94 -11.34 -11.24
CA LEU A 10 38.09 -9.89 -11.40
C LEU A 10 38.35 -9.45 -12.85
N ASN A 11 39.03 -10.30 -13.63
CA ASN A 11 39.36 -10.00 -15.02
C ASN A 11 38.25 -10.37 -16.02
N GLN A 12 37.18 -11.05 -15.57
CA GLN A 12 36.02 -11.35 -16.41
C GLN A 12 35.04 -10.18 -16.43
N LYS A 13 34.45 -9.91 -17.60
CA LYS A 13 33.41 -8.89 -17.75
C LYS A 13 32.09 -9.44 -17.20
N HIS A 14 31.69 -8.97 -16.04
CA HIS A 14 30.39 -9.28 -15.42
C HIS A 14 29.48 -8.04 -15.39
N ARG A 15 28.18 -8.25 -15.54
CA ARG A 15 27.15 -7.22 -15.31
C ARG A 15 26.76 -7.17 -13.84
N THR A 16 26.41 -6.00 -13.33
CA THR A 16 25.86 -5.87 -11.97
C THR A 16 24.57 -6.69 -11.84
N GLY A 17 24.51 -7.54 -10.80
CA GLY A 17 23.41 -8.48 -10.56
C GLY A 17 23.51 -9.81 -11.30
N GLU A 18 24.58 -10.04 -12.07
CA GLU A 18 24.82 -11.31 -12.76
C GLU A 18 25.19 -12.42 -11.76
N GLN A 19 24.59 -13.60 -11.92
CA GLN A 19 24.88 -14.75 -11.07
C GLN A 19 26.24 -15.37 -11.46
N LEU A 20 27.12 -15.53 -10.47
CA LEU A 20 28.39 -16.23 -10.65
C LEU A 20 28.15 -17.75 -10.79
N PRO A 21 29.06 -18.46 -11.47
CA PRO A 21 29.03 -19.92 -11.49
C PRO A 21 28.99 -20.49 -10.07
N SER A 22 28.22 -21.55 -9.88
CA SER A 22 28.07 -22.20 -8.58
C SER A 22 29.41 -22.68 -8.02
N VAL A 23 29.50 -22.87 -6.70
CA VAL A 23 30.71 -23.41 -6.04
C VAL A 23 31.15 -24.72 -6.70
N ARG A 24 30.20 -25.57 -7.11
CA ARG A 24 30.49 -26.84 -7.80
C ARG A 24 31.09 -26.61 -9.20
N GLN A 25 30.57 -25.65 -9.96
CA GLN A 25 31.12 -25.29 -11.28
C GLN A 25 32.52 -24.68 -11.14
N LEU A 26 32.73 -23.79 -10.16
CA LEU A 26 34.04 -23.19 -9.88
C LEU A 26 35.06 -24.24 -9.40
N MET A 27 34.64 -25.21 -8.58
CA MET A 27 35.51 -26.33 -8.19
C MET A 27 35.98 -27.12 -9.41
N THR A 28 35.08 -27.41 -10.36
CA THR A 28 35.42 -28.11 -11.60
C THR A 28 36.34 -27.27 -12.49
N SER A 29 36.00 -26.00 -12.73
CA SER A 29 36.75 -25.10 -13.63
C SER A 29 38.15 -24.79 -13.11
N PHE A 30 38.31 -24.60 -11.80
CA PHE A 30 39.59 -24.25 -11.18
C PHE A 30 40.33 -25.43 -10.55
N LYS A 31 39.79 -26.66 -10.68
CA LYS A 31 40.30 -27.88 -10.03
C LYS A 31 40.67 -27.66 -8.56
N ALA A 32 39.79 -26.97 -7.83
CA ALA A 32 40.03 -26.52 -6.47
C ALA A 32 39.06 -27.17 -5.48
N SER A 33 39.49 -27.32 -4.23
CA SER A 33 38.61 -27.81 -3.16
C SER A 33 37.51 -26.80 -2.84
N SER A 34 36.35 -27.29 -2.37
CA SER A 34 35.22 -26.43 -1.98
C SER A 34 35.63 -25.33 -1.00
N GLY A 35 36.43 -25.68 0.01
CA GLY A 35 36.97 -24.71 0.98
C GLY A 35 37.85 -23.64 0.36
N THR A 36 38.59 -23.94 -0.72
CA THR A 36 39.41 -22.96 -1.44
C THR A 36 38.55 -21.99 -2.24
N VAL A 37 37.54 -22.49 -2.94
CA VAL A 37 36.56 -21.69 -3.70
C VAL A 37 35.76 -20.79 -2.75
N GLN A 38 35.27 -21.34 -1.63
CA GLN A 38 34.52 -20.57 -0.63
C GLN A 38 35.38 -19.47 0.00
N ARG A 39 36.68 -19.71 0.24
CA ARG A 39 37.60 -18.68 0.73
C ARG A 39 37.81 -17.55 -0.29
N ALA A 40 37.93 -17.89 -1.58
CA ALA A 40 38.04 -16.88 -2.64
C ALA A 40 36.77 -16.04 -2.78
N LEU A 41 35.59 -16.67 -2.75
CA LEU A 41 34.30 -15.96 -2.81
C LEU A 41 34.06 -15.10 -1.55
N LYS A 42 34.46 -15.59 -0.36
CA LYS A 42 34.37 -14.83 0.89
C LYS A 42 35.26 -13.59 0.85
N GLU A 43 36.43 -13.68 0.23
CA GLU A 43 37.33 -12.54 0.04
C GLU A 43 36.72 -11.51 -0.91
N LEU A 44 36.19 -11.93 -2.07
CA LEU A 44 35.48 -11.04 -2.99
C LEU A 44 34.24 -10.39 -2.34
N CYS A 45 33.52 -11.11 -1.47
CA CYS A 45 32.45 -10.55 -0.67
C CYS A 45 32.95 -9.50 0.33
N SER A 46 34.08 -9.76 1.02
CA SER A 46 34.66 -8.80 1.97
C SER A 46 35.17 -7.53 1.29
N GLN A 47 35.55 -7.62 0.02
CA GLN A 47 35.98 -6.49 -0.81
C GLN A 47 34.81 -5.73 -1.46
N GLY A 48 33.56 -6.19 -1.26
CA GLY A 48 32.36 -5.55 -1.82
C GLY A 48 32.18 -5.73 -3.34
N VAL A 49 32.91 -6.66 -3.95
CA VAL A 49 32.85 -6.90 -5.40
C VAL A 49 31.68 -7.81 -5.77
N ILE A 50 31.29 -8.71 -4.87
CA ILE A 50 30.21 -9.68 -5.06
C ILE A 50 29.38 -9.80 -3.77
N PHE A 51 28.13 -10.25 -3.86
CA PHE A 51 27.30 -10.54 -2.70
C PHE A 51 26.68 -11.94 -2.78
N SER A 52 26.42 -12.56 -1.63
CA SER A 52 25.77 -13.87 -1.55
C SER A 52 24.28 -13.73 -1.26
N ILE A 53 23.45 -14.51 -1.95
CA ILE A 53 22.04 -14.72 -1.61
C ILE A 53 21.88 -16.16 -1.07
N PRO A 54 21.36 -16.34 0.15
CA PRO A 54 21.10 -17.68 0.70
C PRO A 54 20.32 -18.55 -0.28
N SER A 55 20.78 -19.78 -0.49
CA SER A 55 20.18 -20.78 -1.41
C SER A 55 20.13 -20.41 -2.89
N LYS A 56 20.64 -19.24 -3.30
CA LYS A 56 20.72 -18.80 -4.71
C LYS A 56 22.15 -18.58 -5.22
N GLY A 57 23.15 -18.53 -4.34
CA GLY A 57 24.57 -18.44 -4.73
C GLY A 57 25.14 -17.03 -4.65
N TYR A 58 26.17 -16.73 -5.45
CA TYR A 58 26.91 -15.46 -5.43
C TYR A 58 26.60 -14.65 -6.69
N PHE A 59 26.58 -13.33 -6.56
CA PHE A 59 26.19 -12.39 -7.61
C PHE A 59 27.19 -11.23 -7.70
N TRP A 60 27.44 -10.74 -8.90
CA TRP A 60 28.40 -9.66 -9.16
C TRP A 60 27.84 -8.28 -8.81
N GLY A 61 28.67 -7.43 -8.22
CA GLY A 61 28.36 -6.06 -7.83
C GLY A 61 27.78 -5.93 -6.41
N ASN A 62 27.11 -4.81 -6.16
CA ASN A 62 26.47 -4.53 -4.88
C ASN A 62 25.06 -5.08 -4.84
N ARG A 63 24.65 -5.57 -3.67
CA ARG A 63 23.26 -5.93 -3.40
C ARG A 63 22.38 -4.70 -3.64
N THR A 64 21.61 -4.69 -4.72
CA THR A 64 20.44 -3.81 -4.80
C THR A 64 19.57 -4.17 -3.61
N ALA A 65 19.28 -3.18 -2.77
CA ALA A 65 18.59 -3.37 -1.51
C ALA A 65 17.13 -3.81 -1.74
N PHE A 66 16.94 -5.09 -2.09
CA PHE A 66 15.74 -5.79 -1.72
C PHE A 66 15.77 -5.92 -0.20
N SER A 67 14.85 -5.22 0.46
CA SER A 67 14.63 -5.20 1.89
C SER A 67 14.34 -6.63 2.38
N ASN A 68 15.38 -7.37 2.76
CA ASN A 68 15.18 -8.53 3.61
C ASN A 68 14.93 -8.01 5.01
N HIS A 69 13.66 -7.99 5.43
CA HIS A 69 13.33 -7.95 6.84
C HIS A 69 13.98 -9.18 7.51
N PRO A 70 14.61 -9.05 8.68
CA PRO A 70 15.00 -10.22 9.46
C PRO A 70 13.72 -11.01 9.82
N PRO A 71 13.77 -12.36 9.85
CA PRO A 71 12.67 -13.12 10.40
C PRO A 71 12.49 -12.70 11.87
N VAL A 72 11.25 -12.36 12.24
CA VAL A 72 10.88 -12.00 13.61
C VAL A 72 11.19 -13.20 14.51
N ILE A 73 12.28 -13.13 15.27
CA ILE A 73 12.55 -14.12 16.32
C ILE A 73 11.65 -13.73 17.49
N GLN A 74 10.44 -14.28 17.52
CA GLN A 74 9.51 -14.08 18.62
C GLN A 74 10.09 -14.72 19.89
N SER A 75 10.05 -13.98 21.00
CA SER A 75 10.47 -14.55 22.27
C SER A 75 9.49 -15.65 22.71
N PRO A 76 9.91 -16.64 23.53
CA PRO A 76 9.03 -17.70 24.01
C PRO A 76 7.79 -17.18 24.77
N ILE A 77 7.88 -15.99 25.38
CA ILE A 77 6.76 -15.38 26.10
C ILE A 77 5.77 -14.68 25.15
N GLU A 78 6.25 -14.08 24.06
CA GLU A 78 5.40 -13.54 22.98
C GLU A 78 4.64 -14.64 22.24
N LEU A 79 5.29 -15.77 21.95
CA LEU A 79 4.64 -16.94 21.35
C LEU A 79 3.52 -17.48 22.24
N LEU A 80 3.77 -17.55 23.56
CA LEU A 80 2.77 -17.95 24.55
C LEU A 80 1.61 -16.94 24.61
N HIS A 81 1.90 -15.65 24.69
CA HIS A 81 0.89 -14.59 24.68
C HIS A 81 0.02 -14.66 23.42
N ASN A 82 0.60 -14.79 22.24
CA ASN A 82 -0.13 -14.88 20.97
C ASN A 82 -1.08 -16.09 20.92
N ARG A 83 -0.62 -17.27 21.35
CA ARG A 83 -1.45 -18.49 21.41
C ARG A 83 -2.55 -18.35 22.44
N PHE A 84 -2.25 -17.78 23.60
CA PHE A 84 -3.24 -17.53 24.64
C PHE A 84 -4.34 -16.58 24.17
N MET A 85 -3.95 -15.50 23.49
CA MET A 85 -4.89 -14.54 22.94
C MET A 85 -5.72 -15.11 21.79
N LEU A 86 -5.19 -16.04 21.00
CA LEU A 86 -5.96 -16.76 19.98
C LEU A 86 -7.04 -17.63 20.61
N ASP A 87 -6.70 -18.44 21.62
CA ASP A 87 -7.65 -19.29 22.35
C ASP A 87 -8.74 -18.46 23.06
N TRP A 88 -8.35 -17.31 23.64
CA TRP A 88 -9.31 -16.37 24.19
C TRP A 88 -10.24 -15.81 23.11
N ARG A 89 -9.69 -15.32 21.99
CA ARG A 89 -10.45 -14.69 20.90
C ARG A 89 -11.38 -15.66 20.18
N SER A 90 -11.04 -16.95 20.13
CA SER A 90 -11.85 -18.01 19.55
C SER A 90 -12.92 -18.55 20.50
N GLY A 91 -13.00 -18.03 21.74
CA GLY A 91 -13.97 -18.47 22.74
C GLY A 91 -13.62 -19.82 23.39
N ALA A 92 -12.37 -20.29 23.26
CA ALA A 92 -11.94 -21.55 23.88
C ALA A 92 -11.89 -21.46 25.42
N PHE A 93 -11.82 -20.25 25.98
CA PHE A 93 -12.02 -19.99 27.40
C PHE A 93 -13.38 -19.30 27.62
N SER A 94 -14.18 -19.86 28.53
CA SER A 94 -15.44 -19.25 28.95
C SER A 94 -15.18 -17.96 29.71
N HIS A 95 -15.94 -16.92 29.40
CA HIS A 95 -15.75 -15.56 29.91
C HIS A 95 -16.17 -15.44 31.40
N ASP A 96 -16.97 -16.39 31.89
CA ASP A 96 -17.59 -16.35 33.23
C ASP A 96 -17.03 -17.44 34.16
N ARG A 97 -15.92 -18.08 33.78
CA ARG A 97 -15.30 -19.17 34.54
C ARG A 97 -13.81 -18.94 34.71
N THR A 98 -13.24 -19.56 35.74
CA THR A 98 -11.78 -19.62 35.93
C THR A 98 -11.13 -20.28 34.71
N LEU A 99 -9.94 -19.82 34.33
CA LEU A 99 -9.09 -20.49 33.36
C LEU A 99 -8.87 -21.95 33.75
N PRO A 100 -8.56 -22.82 32.76
CA PRO A 100 -8.06 -24.17 33.05
C PRO A 100 -6.91 -24.14 34.07
N SER A 101 -6.75 -25.23 34.79
CA SER A 101 -5.71 -25.36 35.80
C SER A 101 -4.31 -25.13 35.20
N LEU A 102 -3.34 -24.75 36.03
CA LEU A 102 -1.94 -24.59 35.59
C LEU A 102 -1.40 -25.85 34.89
N LYS A 103 -1.87 -27.04 35.30
CA LYS A 103 -1.50 -28.31 34.68
C LYS A 103 -2.05 -28.43 33.25
N GLU A 104 -3.31 -28.04 33.04
CA GLU A 104 -3.96 -28.05 31.73
C GLU A 104 -3.41 -26.97 30.80
N LEU A 105 -3.18 -25.76 31.29
CA LEU A 105 -2.57 -24.67 30.50
C LEU A 105 -1.14 -25.03 30.07
N LYS A 106 -0.36 -25.65 30.97
CA LYS A 106 0.97 -26.15 30.64
C LYS A 106 0.92 -27.20 29.53
N ALA A 107 -0.02 -28.14 29.64
CA ALA A 107 -0.21 -29.19 28.63
C ALA A 107 -0.66 -28.60 27.29
N ARG A 108 -1.60 -27.64 27.31
CA ARG A 108 -2.17 -27.00 26.12
C ARG A 108 -1.15 -26.19 25.33
N TYR A 109 -0.32 -25.39 26.01
CA TYR A 109 0.65 -24.53 25.34
C TYR A 109 2.04 -25.14 25.18
N HIS A 110 2.26 -26.34 25.73
CA HIS A 110 3.55 -27.05 25.72
C HIS A 110 4.72 -26.20 26.25
N VAL A 111 4.50 -25.49 27.36
CA VAL A 111 5.49 -24.58 27.98
C VAL A 111 5.99 -25.09 29.33
N SER A 112 7.10 -24.54 29.82
CA SER A 112 7.57 -24.81 31.18
C SER A 112 6.68 -24.13 32.23
N SER A 113 6.67 -24.65 33.45
CA SER A 113 5.92 -24.05 34.56
C SER A 113 6.41 -22.64 34.89
N SER A 114 7.73 -22.39 34.77
CA SER A 114 8.32 -21.09 35.03
C SER A 114 7.94 -20.04 33.99
N LEU A 115 7.89 -20.40 32.70
CA LEU A 115 7.46 -19.50 31.63
C LEU A 115 5.96 -19.17 31.75
N LEU A 116 5.14 -20.17 32.04
CA LEU A 116 3.70 -19.99 32.26
C LEU A 116 3.41 -19.11 33.47
N LEU A 117 4.08 -19.34 34.61
CA LEU A 117 3.89 -18.51 35.80
C LEU A 117 4.39 -17.09 35.57
N LYS A 118 5.54 -16.91 34.90
CA LYS A 118 6.04 -15.58 34.51
C LYS A 118 5.00 -14.83 33.67
N TYR A 119 4.46 -15.48 32.65
CA TYR A 119 3.41 -14.93 31.80
C TYR A 119 2.14 -14.57 32.59
N LEU A 120 1.59 -15.50 33.37
CA LEU A 120 0.37 -15.26 34.17
C LEU A 120 0.58 -14.16 35.23
N SER A 121 1.78 -14.04 35.79
CA SER A 121 2.13 -12.96 36.71
C SER A 121 2.21 -11.60 36.02
N GLN A 122 2.76 -11.52 34.80
CA GLN A 122 2.75 -10.30 34.00
C GLN A 122 1.33 -9.87 33.64
N GLU A 123 0.48 -10.82 33.25
CA GLU A 123 -0.92 -10.54 32.90
C GLU A 123 -1.80 -10.24 34.12
N LEU A 124 -1.42 -10.74 35.31
CA LEU A 124 -2.05 -10.34 36.57
C LEU A 124 -1.66 -8.89 36.94
N GLN A 125 -0.41 -8.50 36.69
CA GLN A 125 0.05 -7.12 36.89
C GLN A 125 -0.55 -6.13 35.89
N SER A 126 -0.79 -6.57 34.65
CA SER A 126 -1.45 -5.76 33.61
C SER A 126 -2.95 -5.55 33.88
N GLY A 127 -3.53 -6.31 34.81
CA GLY A 127 -4.96 -6.28 35.14
C GLY A 127 -5.84 -7.07 34.17
N PHE A 128 -5.25 -7.71 33.14
CA PHE A 128 -5.95 -8.58 32.20
C PHE A 128 -6.47 -9.86 32.87
N LEU A 129 -5.67 -10.44 33.76
CA LEU A 129 -6.07 -11.56 34.60
C LEU A 129 -6.37 -11.11 36.03
N GLY A 130 -7.38 -11.73 36.62
CA GLY A 130 -7.58 -11.77 38.07
C GLY A 130 -7.17 -13.13 38.63
N ARG A 131 -7.05 -13.22 39.96
CA ARG A 131 -6.65 -14.46 40.66
C ARG A 131 -7.56 -14.75 41.85
N ILE A 132 -7.99 -16.00 41.99
CA ILE A 132 -8.73 -16.53 43.14
C ILE A 132 -7.84 -17.54 43.87
N GLY A 133 -7.36 -17.17 45.06
CA GLY A 133 -6.45 -18.01 45.85
C GLY A 133 -5.09 -18.24 45.16
N LYS A 134 -4.44 -19.38 45.41
CA LYS A 134 -3.04 -19.60 44.99
C LYS A 134 -2.87 -20.13 43.56
N SER A 135 -3.89 -20.70 42.91
CA SER A 135 -3.67 -21.43 41.64
C SER A 135 -4.73 -21.19 40.57
N ARG A 136 -5.77 -20.42 40.85
CA ARG A 136 -6.87 -20.18 39.89
C ARG A 136 -6.81 -18.76 39.38
N PHE A 137 -6.74 -18.63 38.06
CA PHE A 137 -6.76 -17.36 37.35
C PHE A 137 -8.09 -17.24 36.61
N PHE A 138 -8.56 -16.03 36.41
CA PHE A 138 -9.77 -15.73 35.62
C PHE A 138 -9.51 -14.48 34.80
N ILE A 139 -10.31 -14.26 33.76
CA ILE A 139 -10.17 -13.07 32.91
C ILE A 139 -11.02 -11.96 33.52
N ASN A 140 -10.43 -10.79 33.71
CA ASN A 140 -11.09 -9.70 34.42
C ASN A 140 -12.13 -9.00 33.53
N SER A 141 -13.41 -9.08 33.88
CA SER A 141 -14.51 -8.50 33.09
C SER A 141 -14.50 -6.97 33.06
N THR A 142 -13.90 -6.32 34.06
CA THR A 142 -13.70 -4.86 34.10
C THR A 142 -12.70 -4.35 33.06
N PHE A 143 -11.80 -5.21 32.55
CA PHE A 143 -10.93 -4.88 31.41
C PHE A 143 -11.74 -4.68 30.11
N GLN A 144 -13.00 -5.15 30.05
CA GLN A 144 -13.84 -5.00 28.86
C GLN A 144 -14.41 -3.58 28.66
N GLN A 145 -14.40 -2.72 29.69
CA GLN A 145 -15.05 -1.40 29.58
C GLN A 145 -14.10 -0.20 29.37
N GLU A 146 -12.80 -0.32 29.63
CA GLU A 146 -11.88 0.82 29.49
C GLU A 146 -10.68 0.49 28.60
N THR A 147 -10.64 1.16 27.45
CA THR A 147 -9.54 1.26 26.47
C THR A 147 -9.43 0.17 25.40
N LYS A 148 -10.41 0.13 24.47
CA LYS A 148 -10.08 -0.37 23.11
C LYS A 148 -8.90 0.43 22.57
N THR A 149 -7.80 -0.22 22.21
CA THR A 149 -6.68 0.43 21.52
C THR A 149 -7.19 1.17 20.28
N GLU A 150 -6.70 2.39 20.08
CA GLU A 150 -7.22 3.33 19.10
C GLU A 150 -6.19 3.58 17.98
N VAL A 151 -6.66 3.67 16.75
CA VAL A 151 -5.89 4.17 15.61
C VAL A 151 -6.54 5.45 15.11
N LEU A 152 -5.73 6.48 14.85
CA LEU A 152 -6.18 7.69 14.18
C LEU A 152 -6.31 7.42 12.68
N LEU A 153 -7.44 7.78 12.11
CA LEU A 153 -7.60 7.87 10.65
C LEU A 153 -7.73 9.34 10.28
N ILE A 154 -6.70 9.85 9.62
CA ILE A 154 -6.57 11.25 9.24
C ILE A 154 -6.77 11.39 7.73
N THR A 155 -7.75 12.19 7.35
CA THR A 155 -8.09 12.48 5.95
C THR A 155 -8.29 13.97 5.76
N ARG A 156 -8.25 14.46 4.52
CA ARG A 156 -8.84 15.76 4.20
C ARG A 156 -10.31 15.82 4.63
N CYS A 157 -10.82 17.01 4.92
CA CYS A 157 -12.24 17.21 5.20
C CYS A 157 -12.77 18.54 4.65
N THR A 158 -14.10 18.65 4.60
CA THR A 158 -14.80 19.91 4.37
C THR A 158 -14.73 20.81 5.62
N GLN A 159 -15.23 22.05 5.50
CA GLN A 159 -15.35 22.99 6.63
C GLN A 159 -16.22 22.50 7.80
N TRP A 160 -17.04 21.47 7.60
CA TRP A 160 -17.87 20.85 8.63
C TRP A 160 -17.41 19.42 8.98
N GLY A 161 -16.16 19.07 8.65
CA GLY A 161 -15.54 17.81 9.10
C GLY A 161 -15.95 16.56 8.32
N ALA A 162 -16.73 16.71 7.24
CA ALA A 162 -17.09 15.59 6.38
C ALA A 162 -15.94 15.17 5.49
N PHE A 163 -15.81 13.87 5.23
CA PHE A 163 -14.96 13.36 4.16
C PHE A 163 -15.79 13.35 2.87
N ALA A 164 -15.30 14.05 1.84
CA ALA A 164 -15.98 14.19 0.56
C ALA A 164 -15.16 13.48 -0.52
N PRO A 165 -15.29 12.15 -0.70
CA PRO A 165 -14.51 11.40 -1.69
C PRO A 165 -14.82 11.90 -3.11
N GLU A 166 -13.81 11.94 -3.97
CA GLU A 166 -13.96 12.31 -5.39
C GLU A 166 -13.78 11.11 -6.33
N SER A 167 -13.36 9.95 -5.78
CA SER A 167 -13.15 8.69 -6.49
C SER A 167 -13.55 7.46 -5.66
N GLU A 168 -13.84 6.35 -6.34
CA GLU A 168 -14.10 5.06 -5.68
C GLU A 168 -12.87 4.56 -4.89
N ARG A 169 -11.66 4.85 -5.39
CA ARG A 169 -10.39 4.51 -4.72
C ARG A 169 -10.29 5.12 -3.31
N GLU A 170 -10.78 6.34 -3.12
CA GLU A 170 -10.87 7.00 -1.80
C GLU A 170 -11.86 6.33 -0.86
N VAL A 171 -13.03 5.96 -1.40
CA VAL A 171 -14.06 5.25 -0.65
C VAL A 171 -13.54 3.89 -0.20
N ASP A 172 -12.89 3.17 -1.12
CA ASP A 172 -12.31 1.86 -0.89
C ASP A 172 -11.20 1.89 0.15
N PHE A 173 -10.31 2.88 0.07
CA PHE A 173 -9.29 3.10 1.10
C PHE A 173 -9.92 3.22 2.49
N ILE A 174 -10.93 4.11 2.66
CA ILE A 174 -11.59 4.28 3.95
C ILE A 174 -12.29 2.99 4.38
N ARG A 175 -13.07 2.34 3.50
CA ARG A 175 -13.77 1.09 3.77
C ARG A 175 -12.80 0.00 4.24
N LEU A 176 -11.67 -0.14 3.57
CA LEU A 176 -10.62 -1.10 3.91
C LEU A 176 -9.94 -0.75 5.24
N VAL A 177 -9.71 0.53 5.54
CA VAL A 177 -9.19 0.95 6.86
C VAL A 177 -10.17 0.60 7.98
N TYR A 178 -11.47 0.87 7.79
CA TYR A 178 -12.52 0.46 8.73
C TYR A 178 -12.55 -1.06 8.95
N ARG A 179 -12.52 -1.84 7.87
CA ARG A 179 -12.48 -3.31 7.93
C ARG A 179 -11.20 -3.82 8.60
N GLY A 180 -10.06 -3.19 8.29
CA GLY A 180 -8.75 -3.51 8.85
C GLY A 180 -8.69 -3.26 10.36
N ALA A 181 -9.28 -2.15 10.83
CA ALA A 181 -9.38 -1.86 12.26
C ALA A 181 -10.37 -2.79 12.97
N ALA A 182 -11.55 -3.02 12.38
CA ALA A 182 -12.58 -3.89 12.96
C ALA A 182 -12.09 -5.34 13.13
N SER A 183 -11.43 -5.90 12.11
CA SER A 183 -10.83 -7.25 12.17
C SER A 183 -9.73 -7.37 13.24
N ARG A 184 -9.08 -6.26 13.59
CA ARG A 184 -8.06 -6.17 14.66
C ARG A 184 -8.63 -5.73 16.01
N ARG A 185 -9.96 -5.54 16.11
CA ARG A 185 -10.67 -5.04 17.30
C ARG A 185 -10.18 -3.66 17.78
N LEU A 186 -9.67 -2.84 16.86
CA LEU A 186 -9.21 -1.49 17.11
C LEU A 186 -10.37 -0.50 17.00
N LYS A 187 -10.37 0.53 17.84
CA LYS A 187 -11.24 1.69 17.67
C LYS A 187 -10.61 2.63 16.64
N LEU A 188 -11.37 3.08 15.65
CA LEU A 188 -10.95 4.20 14.81
C LEU A 188 -11.47 5.50 15.38
N ARG A 189 -10.57 6.48 15.54
CA ARG A 189 -10.96 7.88 15.70
C ARG A 189 -10.60 8.61 14.42
N LEU A 190 -11.61 9.20 13.79
CA LEU A 190 -11.45 9.91 12.54
C LEU A 190 -11.21 11.39 12.83
N LEU A 191 -10.23 11.97 12.16
CA LEU A 191 -9.91 13.37 12.24
C LEU A 191 -9.77 13.94 10.83
N GLY A 192 -10.42 15.06 10.57
CA GLY A 192 -10.33 15.79 9.32
C GLY A 192 -9.27 16.88 9.38
N TYR A 193 -8.53 17.08 8.29
CA TYR A 193 -7.71 18.27 8.06
C TYR A 193 -8.34 19.14 6.99
N ASN A 194 -8.64 20.39 7.34
CA ASN A 194 -9.09 21.39 6.39
C ASN A 194 -7.88 22.18 5.87
N GLU A 195 -7.59 22.05 4.57
CA GLU A 195 -6.42 22.66 3.95
C GLU A 195 -6.55 24.18 3.75
N GLU A 196 -7.78 24.70 3.61
CA GLU A 196 -8.03 26.13 3.44
C GLU A 196 -7.73 26.90 4.73
N THR A 197 -8.11 26.33 5.87
CA THR A 197 -7.93 26.96 7.19
C THR A 197 -6.72 26.43 7.97
N ASN A 198 -6.10 25.34 7.52
CA ASN A 198 -5.06 24.58 8.23
C ASN A 198 -5.51 24.09 9.62
N GLN A 199 -6.80 23.79 9.79
CA GLN A 199 -7.37 23.37 11.07
C GLN A 199 -7.73 21.88 11.09
N TRP A 200 -7.66 21.28 12.28
CA TRP A 200 -8.21 19.96 12.54
C TRP A 200 -9.70 20.07 12.87
N ILE A 201 -10.53 19.25 12.23
CA ILE A 201 -11.97 19.26 12.40
C ILE A 201 -12.43 17.84 12.68
N ASP A 202 -13.21 17.65 13.75
CA ASP A 202 -13.82 16.36 14.05
C ASP A 202 -15.01 16.07 13.12
N ARG A 203 -15.62 14.89 13.26
CA ARG A 203 -16.76 14.49 12.41
C ARG A 203 -18.05 15.28 12.66
N ASN A 204 -18.09 16.08 13.73
CA ASN A 204 -19.23 16.94 14.06
C ASN A 204 -19.01 18.38 13.56
N GLY A 205 -17.89 18.66 12.87
CA GLY A 205 -17.55 19.99 12.40
C GLY A 205 -16.92 20.89 13.47
N VAL A 206 -16.48 20.32 14.60
CA VAL A 206 -15.85 21.08 15.67
C VAL A 206 -14.35 21.17 15.43
N VAL A 207 -13.84 22.40 15.42
CA VAL A 207 -12.39 22.66 15.38
C VAL A 207 -11.78 22.10 16.66
N CYS A 208 -10.74 21.28 16.50
CA CYS A 208 -10.09 20.60 17.61
C CYS A 208 -8.57 20.62 17.45
N HIS A 209 -7.87 20.06 18.43
CA HIS A 209 -6.44 19.84 18.36
C HIS A 209 -6.14 18.39 17.97
N LEU A 210 -5.04 18.19 17.24
CA LEU A 210 -4.47 16.87 17.07
C LEU A 210 -3.87 16.44 18.40
N GLU A 211 -4.52 15.50 19.07
CA GLU A 211 -4.11 14.99 20.37
C GLU A 211 -4.03 13.48 20.33
N GLU A 212 -3.00 12.91 20.94
CA GLU A 212 -2.86 11.47 21.16
C GLU A 212 -3.55 11.08 22.46
N ARG A 213 -4.33 9.99 22.45
CA ARG A 213 -4.88 9.42 23.67
C ARG A 213 -3.92 8.36 24.20
N LYS A 214 -3.97 8.08 25.50
CA LYS A 214 -3.10 7.07 26.15
C LYS A 214 -3.15 5.69 25.48
N ASN A 215 -4.26 5.35 24.83
CA ASN A 215 -4.48 4.09 24.13
C ASN A 215 -4.32 4.18 22.60
N THR A 216 -3.83 5.32 22.07
CA THR A 216 -3.52 5.47 20.65
C THR A 216 -2.25 4.70 20.30
N ILE A 217 -2.35 3.77 19.34
CA ILE A 217 -1.23 2.93 18.92
C ILE A 217 -0.59 3.38 17.60
N GLY A 218 -1.22 4.33 16.89
CA GLY A 218 -0.73 4.79 15.60
C GLY A 218 -1.73 5.65 14.83
N ALA A 219 -1.28 6.19 13.71
CA ALA A 219 -2.07 6.98 12.78
C ALA A 219 -1.95 6.44 11.34
N ILE A 220 -3.09 6.36 10.65
CA ILE A 220 -3.21 6.12 9.21
C ILE A 220 -3.63 7.45 8.59
N VAL A 221 -2.84 7.92 7.63
CA VAL A 221 -2.98 9.25 7.02
C VAL A 221 -3.12 9.09 5.52
N SER A 222 -4.07 9.80 4.90
CA SER A 222 -4.15 9.93 3.44
C SER A 222 -3.76 11.34 2.99
N THR A 223 -2.83 11.44 2.04
CA THR A 223 -2.51 12.71 1.36
C THR A 223 -3.27 12.88 0.04
N LEU A 224 -4.17 11.97 -0.31
CA LEU A 224 -4.89 12.04 -1.58
C LEU A 224 -5.74 13.34 -1.63
N LEU A 225 -5.55 14.11 -2.72
CA LEU A 225 -6.16 15.41 -2.99
C LEU A 225 -5.79 16.55 -2.03
N ILE A 226 -4.85 16.34 -1.10
CA ILE A 226 -4.17 17.44 -0.42
C ILE A 226 -3.28 18.13 -1.46
N GLN A 227 -3.38 19.45 -1.64
CA GLN A 227 -2.56 20.16 -2.65
C GLN A 227 -1.18 20.56 -2.10
N LYS A 228 -1.12 20.85 -0.80
CA LYS A 228 0.02 21.35 -0.05
C LYS A 228 0.37 20.34 1.04
N PRO A 229 1.08 19.26 0.72
CA PRO A 229 1.42 18.24 1.71
C PRO A 229 2.34 18.75 2.83
N LYS A 230 3.13 19.80 2.58
CA LYS A 230 4.10 20.31 3.57
C LYS A 230 3.43 20.82 4.87
N PRO A 231 2.49 21.80 4.84
CA PRO A 231 1.75 22.21 6.05
C PRO A 231 1.02 21.05 6.73
N PHE A 232 0.36 20.20 5.95
CA PHE A 232 -0.39 19.06 6.47
C PHE A 232 0.50 18.08 7.24
N LEU A 233 1.62 17.66 6.63
CA LEU A 233 2.57 16.78 7.28
C LEU A 233 3.24 17.49 8.47
N SER A 234 3.61 18.78 8.37
CA SER A 234 4.17 19.50 9.51
C SER A 234 3.25 19.49 10.73
N ALA A 235 1.93 19.56 10.51
CA ALA A 235 0.95 19.52 11.59
C ALA A 235 0.87 18.15 12.30
N LEU A 236 1.40 17.08 11.69
CA LEU A 236 1.50 15.74 12.29
C LEU A 236 2.80 15.52 13.08
N SER A 237 3.78 16.42 12.98
CA SER A 237 5.14 16.22 13.50
C SER A 237 5.24 16.05 15.03
N HIS A 238 4.19 16.42 15.76
CA HIS A 238 4.12 16.28 17.22
C HIS A 238 3.63 14.90 17.67
N LEU A 239 3.19 14.04 16.74
CA LEU A 239 2.79 12.68 17.08
C LEU A 239 3.99 11.84 17.53
N SER A 240 3.85 11.19 18.68
CA SER A 240 4.81 10.26 19.27
C SER A 240 4.52 8.79 18.91
N VAL A 241 3.43 8.53 18.20
CA VAL A 241 3.05 7.18 17.70
C VAL A 241 3.50 6.95 16.26
N PRO A 242 3.57 5.68 15.79
CA PRO A 242 3.78 5.35 14.38
C PRO A 242 2.75 6.00 13.45
N VAL A 243 3.21 6.57 12.32
CA VAL A 243 2.39 7.24 11.32
C VAL A 243 2.58 6.56 9.95
N SER A 244 1.55 5.86 9.49
CA SER A 244 1.47 5.27 8.15
C SER A 244 0.80 6.27 7.19
N ILE A 245 1.51 6.70 6.15
CA ILE A 245 1.06 7.75 5.24
C ILE A 245 0.85 7.18 3.85
N TRP A 246 -0.37 7.23 3.32
CA TRP A 246 -0.63 7.01 1.91
C TRP A 246 -0.22 8.26 1.13
N TRP A 247 0.89 8.13 0.40
CA TRP A 247 1.58 9.19 -0.34
C TRP A 247 1.16 9.20 -1.81
N GLU A 248 0.35 10.18 -2.19
CA GLU A 248 -0.16 10.39 -3.56
C GLU A 248 0.45 11.64 -4.20
N HIS A 249 1.78 11.77 -4.10
CA HIS A 249 2.54 12.87 -4.67
C HIS A 249 3.80 12.36 -5.37
N PRO A 250 4.41 13.17 -6.27
CA PRO A 250 5.67 12.82 -6.93
C PRO A 250 6.78 12.53 -5.91
N GLN A 251 7.69 11.63 -6.28
CA GLN A 251 8.82 11.24 -5.43
C GLN A 251 9.80 12.40 -5.24
N GLU A 252 9.91 13.31 -6.21
CA GLU A 252 10.72 14.54 -6.12
C GLU A 252 10.19 15.49 -5.03
N GLY A 253 8.88 15.43 -4.74
CA GLY A 253 8.24 16.16 -3.64
C GLY A 253 8.55 15.57 -2.26
N PHE A 254 9.17 14.39 -2.20
CA PHE A 254 9.57 13.71 -0.97
C PHE A 254 10.75 14.44 -0.31
N HIS A 255 10.41 15.44 0.51
CA HIS A 255 11.39 16.33 1.11
C HIS A 255 12.29 15.63 2.13
N SER A 256 13.54 16.08 2.21
CA SER A 256 14.53 15.67 3.23
C SER A 256 14.06 15.86 4.68
N LEU A 257 13.02 16.68 4.92
CA LEU A 257 12.47 16.97 6.24
C LEU A 257 11.73 15.77 6.83
N PHE A 258 11.10 14.93 5.99
CA PHE A 258 10.33 13.77 6.46
C PHE A 258 11.19 12.54 6.71
N LYS A 259 12.43 12.52 6.20
CA LYS A 259 13.44 11.48 6.49
C LYS A 259 13.94 11.51 7.94
N LYS A 260 13.62 12.56 8.70
CA LYS A 260 14.02 12.72 10.10
C LYS A 260 12.98 12.16 11.08
N GLN A 261 11.81 11.74 10.61
CA GLN A 261 10.76 11.18 11.46
C GLN A 261 10.88 9.65 11.49
N PRO A 262 11.43 9.05 12.55
CA PRO A 262 11.76 7.62 12.58
C PRO A 262 10.52 6.71 12.68
N LEU A 263 9.38 7.28 13.10
CA LEU A 263 8.12 6.57 13.27
C LEU A 263 7.20 6.67 12.04
N TRP A 264 7.67 7.28 10.96
CA TRP A 264 6.84 7.55 9.78
C TRP A 264 7.23 6.65 8.63
N THR A 265 6.25 5.99 8.05
CA THR A 265 6.40 5.21 6.82
C THR A 265 5.44 5.71 5.77
N PHE A 266 5.96 5.93 4.56
CA PHE A 266 5.19 6.40 3.42
C PHE A 266 4.91 5.23 2.50
N PHE A 267 3.69 5.14 1.99
CA PHE A 267 3.25 4.10 1.09
C PHE A 267 2.70 4.74 -0.17
N ASN A 268 3.23 4.33 -1.31
CA ASN A 268 2.77 4.77 -2.61
C ASN A 268 2.14 3.58 -3.34
N SER A 269 0.94 3.74 -3.86
CA SER A 269 0.24 2.73 -4.66
C SER A 269 0.43 3.04 -6.16
N THR A 270 1.64 2.73 -6.65
CA THR A 270 2.10 2.93 -8.04
C THR A 270 1.81 4.32 -8.66
N PHE A 271 2.22 5.39 -7.99
CA PHE A 271 2.30 6.74 -8.56
C PHE A 271 3.38 6.83 -9.65
N GLY A 272 3.23 7.76 -10.60
CA GLY A 272 4.16 7.96 -11.70
C GLY A 272 3.88 7.02 -12.89
N SER A 273 4.89 6.79 -13.74
CA SER A 273 4.71 6.09 -15.02
C SER A 273 4.59 4.55 -14.92
N VAL A 274 4.69 3.99 -13.70
CA VAL A 274 4.63 2.53 -13.46
C VAL A 274 3.32 1.90 -13.98
N PRO A 275 2.11 2.41 -13.65
CA PRO A 275 0.86 1.81 -14.13
C PRO A 275 0.77 1.80 -15.65
N GLY A 276 1.19 2.90 -16.29
CA GLY A 276 1.22 3.00 -17.75
C GLY A 276 2.16 1.97 -18.38
N ARG A 277 3.35 1.74 -17.79
CA ARG A 277 4.28 0.71 -18.27
C ARG A 277 3.73 -0.70 -18.13
N MET A 278 3.08 -1.00 -16.99
CA MET A 278 2.49 -2.32 -16.76
C MET A 278 1.34 -2.59 -17.72
N MET A 279 0.45 -1.61 -17.90
CA MET A 279 -0.61 -1.62 -18.91
C MET A 279 -0.06 -1.88 -20.31
N GLY A 280 1.01 -1.16 -20.67
CA GLY A 280 1.60 -1.26 -22.00
C GLY A 280 2.23 -2.63 -22.28
N ARG A 281 2.95 -3.19 -21.29
CA ARG A 281 3.51 -4.56 -21.38
C ARG A 281 2.42 -5.61 -21.57
N PHE A 282 1.33 -5.51 -20.81
CA PHE A 282 0.20 -6.41 -20.95
C PHE A 282 -0.43 -6.36 -22.35
N LEU A 283 -0.61 -5.16 -22.92
CA LEU A 283 -1.15 -5.01 -24.27
C LEU A 283 -0.21 -5.60 -25.34
N LEU A 284 1.10 -5.41 -25.18
CA LEU A 284 2.10 -6.02 -26.05
C LEU A 284 2.09 -7.56 -25.96
N GLU A 285 1.91 -8.12 -24.76
CA GLU A 285 1.73 -9.58 -24.55
C GLU A 285 0.47 -10.12 -25.24
N LYS A 286 -0.58 -9.29 -25.39
CA LYS A 286 -1.76 -9.60 -26.21
C LYS A 286 -1.56 -9.38 -27.71
N GLY A 287 -0.36 -9.01 -28.15
CA GLY A 287 -0.04 -8.74 -29.55
C GLY A 287 -0.50 -7.37 -30.05
N ILE A 288 -1.01 -6.49 -29.18
CA ILE A 288 -1.44 -5.14 -29.54
C ILE A 288 -0.21 -4.23 -29.52
N GLN A 289 0.10 -3.60 -30.66
CA GLN A 289 1.28 -2.74 -30.79
C GLN A 289 0.94 -1.25 -30.83
N LYS A 290 -0.30 -0.92 -31.21
CA LYS A 290 -0.74 0.47 -31.42
C LYS A 290 -2.06 0.73 -30.72
N VAL A 291 -2.08 1.77 -29.90
CA VAL A 291 -3.24 2.13 -29.10
C VAL A 291 -3.57 3.62 -29.21
N VAL A 292 -4.83 3.94 -28.94
CA VAL A 292 -5.25 5.32 -28.66
C VAL A 292 -5.28 5.51 -27.15
N TYR A 293 -4.62 6.53 -26.63
CA TYR A 293 -4.72 6.93 -25.24
C TYR A 293 -5.71 8.07 -25.10
N ILE A 294 -6.77 7.90 -24.30
CA ILE A 294 -7.86 8.88 -24.19
C ILE A 294 -7.86 9.47 -22.78
N SER A 295 -7.64 10.78 -22.68
CA SER A 295 -7.70 11.48 -21.41
C SER A 295 -8.31 12.88 -21.51
N PRO A 296 -9.51 13.12 -20.92
CA PRO A 296 -10.07 14.46 -20.77
C PRO A 296 -9.44 15.26 -19.61
N TYR A 297 -8.42 14.69 -18.95
CA TYR A 297 -7.87 15.16 -17.68
C TYR A 297 -6.36 15.46 -17.76
N HIS A 298 -5.86 15.85 -18.94
CA HIS A 298 -4.42 15.89 -19.22
C HIS A 298 -3.68 17.08 -18.62
N ALA A 299 -4.38 17.98 -17.90
CA ALA A 299 -3.70 18.93 -17.01
C ALA A 299 -3.14 18.27 -15.75
N SER A 300 -3.56 17.04 -15.42
CA SER A 300 -3.03 16.31 -14.27
C SER A 300 -1.72 15.59 -14.57
N SER A 301 -0.87 15.50 -13.55
CA SER A 301 0.36 14.70 -13.62
C SER A 301 0.06 13.22 -13.83
N TRP A 302 -0.94 12.64 -13.15
CA TRP A 302 -1.25 11.22 -13.28
C TRP A 302 -1.71 10.82 -14.69
N SER A 303 -2.42 11.69 -15.41
CA SER A 303 -2.74 11.47 -16.83
C SER A 303 -1.49 11.48 -17.71
N GLN A 304 -0.56 12.41 -17.45
CA GLN A 304 0.70 12.52 -18.19
C GLN A 304 1.60 11.32 -17.91
N ASP A 305 1.75 10.95 -16.64
CA ASP A 305 2.54 9.82 -16.18
C ASP A 305 2.07 8.49 -16.79
N ARG A 306 0.75 8.26 -16.83
CA ARG A 306 0.15 7.07 -17.47
C ARG A 306 0.48 7.03 -18.98
N LEU A 307 0.38 8.17 -19.69
CA LEU A 307 0.77 8.28 -21.10
C LEU A 307 2.26 7.98 -21.29
N THR A 308 3.12 8.61 -20.50
CA THR A 308 4.56 8.39 -20.53
C THR A 308 4.89 6.91 -20.29
N GLY A 309 4.25 6.28 -19.30
CA GLY A 309 4.44 4.86 -19.04
C GLY A 309 4.04 3.96 -20.20
N LEU A 310 2.92 4.25 -20.86
CA LEU A 310 2.50 3.51 -22.05
C LEU A 310 3.54 3.64 -23.18
N GLN A 311 4.08 4.84 -23.39
CA GLN A 311 5.13 5.08 -24.40
C GLN A 311 6.43 4.35 -24.05
N GLU A 312 6.86 4.41 -22.79
CA GLU A 312 8.05 3.73 -22.27
C GLU A 312 7.96 2.20 -22.36
N SER A 313 6.76 1.64 -22.45
CA SER A 313 6.57 0.20 -22.65
C SER A 313 6.99 -0.29 -24.04
N GLY A 314 7.11 0.63 -25.02
CA GLY A 314 7.37 0.31 -26.43
C GLY A 314 6.13 0.32 -27.33
N LEU A 315 4.94 0.62 -26.79
CA LEU A 315 3.73 0.80 -27.59
C LEU A 315 3.79 2.04 -28.48
N VAL A 316 3.19 1.96 -29.67
CA VAL A 316 2.85 3.13 -30.47
C VAL A 316 1.57 3.75 -29.92
N VAL A 317 1.71 4.80 -29.11
CA VAL A 317 0.59 5.47 -28.45
C VAL A 317 0.17 6.72 -29.22
N LEU A 318 -1.09 6.78 -29.62
CA LEU A 318 -1.72 7.97 -30.19
C LEU A 318 -2.44 8.76 -29.09
N PRO A 319 -1.94 9.92 -28.65
CA PRO A 319 -2.56 10.68 -27.57
C PRO A 319 -3.79 11.45 -28.07
N PHE A 320 -4.94 11.18 -27.46
CA PHE A 320 -6.19 11.93 -27.58
C PHE A 320 -6.50 12.55 -26.22
N THR A 321 -5.81 13.66 -25.97
CA THR A 321 -5.76 14.29 -24.65
C THR A 321 -6.38 15.68 -24.66
N ASP A 322 -6.84 16.12 -23.50
CA ASP A 322 -7.38 17.46 -23.28
C ASP A 322 -6.87 18.00 -21.95
N SER A 323 -6.12 19.11 -22.02
CA SER A 323 -5.52 19.77 -20.86
C SER A 323 -6.38 20.89 -20.28
N THR A 324 -7.66 21.01 -20.68
CA THR A 324 -8.55 22.02 -20.08
C THR A 324 -8.98 21.67 -18.65
N ASN A 325 -8.91 20.38 -18.27
CA ASN A 325 -9.28 19.90 -16.94
C ASN A 325 -8.17 18.99 -16.39
N ALA A 326 -8.02 19.00 -15.08
CA ALA A 326 -7.11 18.15 -14.34
C ALA A 326 -7.82 16.92 -13.75
N SER A 327 -9.13 16.97 -13.50
CA SER A 327 -9.82 15.85 -12.85
C SER A 327 -11.34 15.88 -13.05
N PRO A 328 -12.07 14.81 -12.63
CA PRO A 328 -13.52 14.83 -12.56
C PRO A 328 -14.09 16.01 -11.74
N TRP A 329 -13.34 16.49 -10.75
CA TRP A 329 -13.74 17.62 -9.90
C TRP A 329 -14.02 18.90 -10.73
N ASP A 330 -13.25 19.18 -11.79
CA ASP A 330 -13.45 20.37 -12.62
C ASP A 330 -14.80 20.33 -13.37
N TYR A 331 -15.27 19.14 -13.72
CA TYR A 331 -16.61 18.96 -14.29
C TYR A 331 -17.70 19.12 -13.23
N ARG A 332 -17.48 18.62 -12.01
CA ARG A 332 -18.39 18.81 -10.88
C ARG A 332 -18.51 20.27 -10.47
N GLU A 333 -17.42 21.02 -10.42
CA GLU A 333 -17.45 22.46 -10.13
C GLU A 333 -18.24 23.24 -11.16
N ARG A 334 -17.98 23.01 -12.45
CA ARG A 334 -18.75 23.65 -13.52
C ARG A 334 -20.23 23.28 -13.44
N ALA A 335 -20.55 22.04 -13.08
CA ALA A 335 -21.93 21.64 -12.83
C ALA A 335 -22.51 22.34 -11.59
N ARG A 336 -21.79 22.46 -10.47
CA ARG A 336 -22.24 23.19 -9.27
C ARG A 336 -22.57 24.65 -9.57
N GLN A 337 -21.76 25.30 -10.40
CA GLN A 337 -21.97 26.70 -10.78
C GLN A 337 -23.19 26.90 -11.71
N ASN A 338 -23.54 25.90 -12.52
CA ASN A 338 -24.51 26.06 -13.62
C ASN A 338 -25.79 25.22 -13.49
N GLY A 339 -26.39 25.14 -12.29
CA GLY A 339 -27.72 24.52 -12.12
C GLY A 339 -28.00 23.96 -10.72
N PRO A 340 -29.04 23.11 -10.56
CA PRO A 340 -29.48 22.63 -9.25
C PRO A 340 -28.44 21.75 -8.53
N LYS A 341 -28.28 21.94 -7.21
CA LYS A 341 -27.30 21.21 -6.38
C LYS A 341 -27.54 19.69 -6.35
N ASN A 342 -28.77 19.23 -6.53
CA ASN A 342 -29.15 17.80 -6.50
C ASN A 342 -28.87 17.04 -7.80
N THR A 343 -28.44 17.72 -8.88
CA THR A 343 -28.17 17.09 -10.19
C THR A 343 -26.72 17.23 -10.63
N VAL A 344 -25.83 17.61 -9.73
CA VAL A 344 -24.41 17.92 -10.02
C VAL A 344 -23.72 16.73 -10.70
N GLU A 345 -23.81 15.52 -10.15
CA GLU A 345 -23.12 14.34 -10.72
C GLU A 345 -23.63 14.01 -12.13
N LEU A 346 -24.95 14.04 -12.33
CA LEU A 346 -25.57 13.76 -13.63
C LEU A 346 -25.12 14.77 -14.69
N ARG A 347 -25.07 16.05 -14.32
CA ARG A 347 -24.64 17.13 -15.23
C ARG A 347 -23.13 17.10 -15.47
N ALA A 348 -22.32 16.80 -14.46
CA ALA A 348 -20.88 16.63 -14.60
C ALA A 348 -20.55 15.48 -15.58
N ARG A 349 -21.21 14.32 -15.41
CA ARG A 349 -21.09 13.18 -16.32
C ARG A 349 -21.53 13.54 -17.74
N ASP A 350 -22.59 14.33 -17.90
CA ASP A 350 -23.04 14.74 -19.24
C ASP A 350 -22.05 15.71 -19.91
N LEU A 351 -21.51 16.69 -19.18
CA LEU A 351 -20.46 17.58 -19.69
C LEU A 351 -19.23 16.79 -20.14
N LEU A 352 -18.81 15.81 -19.33
CA LEU A 352 -17.72 14.88 -19.65
C LEU A 352 -18.04 14.06 -20.90
N ARG A 353 -19.24 13.47 -20.99
CA ARG A 353 -19.72 12.72 -22.15
C ARG A 353 -19.71 13.55 -23.43
N GLN A 354 -20.20 14.79 -23.38
CA GLN A 354 -20.18 15.69 -24.53
C GLN A 354 -18.75 16.00 -24.98
N ARG A 355 -17.82 16.17 -24.03
CA ARG A 355 -16.41 16.39 -24.34
C ARG A 355 -15.78 15.15 -24.97
N LEU A 356 -15.96 13.98 -24.38
CA LEU A 356 -15.47 12.71 -24.90
C LEU A 356 -16.01 12.44 -26.30
N LYS A 357 -17.29 12.68 -26.57
CA LYS A 357 -17.89 12.55 -27.90
C LYS A 357 -17.15 13.36 -28.97
N LYS A 358 -16.70 14.58 -28.64
CA LYS A 358 -15.91 15.45 -29.54
C LYS A 358 -14.47 14.96 -29.70
N MET A 359 -13.88 14.40 -28.64
CA MET A 359 -12.51 13.87 -28.68
C MET A 359 -12.45 12.60 -29.54
N ILE A 360 -13.32 11.63 -29.25
CA ILE A 360 -13.29 10.32 -29.92
C ILE A 360 -13.80 10.36 -31.37
N SER A 361 -14.54 11.40 -31.78
CA SER A 361 -14.97 11.53 -33.18
C SER A 361 -13.82 11.73 -34.16
N LYS A 362 -12.64 12.11 -33.64
CA LYS A 362 -11.40 12.27 -34.42
C LYS A 362 -10.42 11.10 -34.20
N ALA A 363 -10.75 10.18 -33.30
CA ALA A 363 -9.88 9.06 -32.96
C ALA A 363 -9.91 8.00 -34.06
N PRO A 364 -8.73 7.48 -34.48
CA PRO A 364 -8.70 6.39 -35.44
C PRO A 364 -9.25 5.11 -34.83
N THR A 365 -9.81 4.25 -35.67
CA THR A 365 -10.13 2.88 -35.29
C THR A 365 -8.81 2.11 -35.16
N THR A 366 -8.42 1.81 -33.91
CA THR A 366 -7.27 0.95 -33.58
C THR A 366 -7.76 -0.34 -32.93
N GLU A 367 -6.83 -1.26 -32.67
CA GLU A 367 -7.13 -2.52 -31.99
C GLU A 367 -7.57 -2.29 -30.54
N ALA A 368 -6.93 -1.33 -29.85
CA ALA A 368 -7.26 -1.01 -28.47
C ALA A 368 -7.24 0.50 -28.16
N TRP A 369 -8.10 0.89 -27.23
CA TRP A 369 -8.22 2.22 -26.64
C TRP A 369 -7.95 2.13 -25.13
N VAL A 370 -6.88 2.79 -24.68
CA VAL A 370 -6.52 2.90 -23.27
C VAL A 370 -7.13 4.19 -22.73
N CYS A 371 -8.10 4.05 -21.84
CA CYS A 371 -8.76 5.18 -21.19
C CYS A 371 -7.98 5.57 -19.95
N VAL A 372 -7.90 6.86 -19.64
CA VAL A 372 -7.15 7.36 -18.48
C VAL A 372 -7.65 6.75 -17.17
N ASN A 373 -8.95 6.48 -17.03
CA ASN A 373 -9.57 5.81 -15.88
C ASN A 373 -10.87 5.11 -16.30
N ASP A 374 -11.48 4.39 -15.36
CA ASP A 374 -12.68 3.60 -15.60
C ASP A 374 -13.93 4.44 -15.90
N GLU A 375 -14.05 5.65 -15.34
CA GLU A 375 -15.16 6.57 -15.66
C GLU A 375 -15.14 6.94 -17.16
N VAL A 376 -13.96 7.24 -17.70
CA VAL A 376 -13.79 7.56 -19.12
C VAL A 376 -14.05 6.33 -19.98
N ALA A 377 -13.55 5.16 -19.58
CA ALA A 377 -13.83 3.90 -20.27
C ALA A 377 -15.34 3.63 -20.32
N ALA A 378 -16.03 3.73 -19.19
CA ALA A 378 -17.46 3.49 -19.06
C ALA A 378 -18.29 4.40 -19.98
N ILE A 379 -18.02 5.70 -19.96
CA ILE A 379 -18.75 6.66 -20.83
C ILE A 379 -18.49 6.37 -22.31
N ILE A 380 -17.27 5.99 -22.68
CA ILE A 380 -16.95 5.62 -24.06
C ILE A 380 -17.70 4.35 -24.48
N MET A 381 -17.78 3.35 -23.60
CA MET A 381 -18.54 2.12 -23.83
C MET A 381 -20.03 2.44 -24.07
N GLU A 382 -20.65 3.27 -23.23
CA GLU A 382 -22.03 3.75 -23.41
C GLU A 382 -22.22 4.43 -24.78
N LEU A 383 -21.27 5.26 -25.21
CA LEU A 383 -21.32 5.96 -26.50
C LEU A 383 -21.24 4.99 -27.70
N PHE A 384 -20.49 3.89 -27.58
CA PHE A 384 -20.42 2.86 -28.61
C PHE A 384 -21.74 2.07 -28.72
N GLU A 385 -22.35 1.73 -27.58
CA GLU A 385 -23.65 1.05 -27.55
C GLU A 385 -24.76 1.90 -28.20
N GLN A 386 -24.83 3.19 -27.86
CA GLN A 386 -25.83 4.10 -28.42
C GLN A 386 -25.73 4.28 -29.94
N LYS A 387 -24.51 4.24 -30.49
CA LYS A 387 -24.28 4.47 -31.93
C LYS A 387 -24.35 3.21 -32.79
N LYS A 388 -24.57 2.02 -32.22
CA LYS A 388 -24.55 0.72 -32.94
C LYS A 388 -23.31 0.58 -33.84
N ILE A 389 -22.13 0.96 -33.34
CA ILE A 389 -20.89 0.88 -34.12
C ILE A 389 -20.45 -0.58 -34.20
N ASN A 390 -20.33 -1.11 -35.42
CA ASN A 390 -20.07 -2.54 -35.67
C ASN A 390 -18.68 -3.03 -35.24
N LYS A 391 -17.69 -2.15 -35.02
CA LYS A 391 -16.34 -2.55 -34.60
C LYS A 391 -15.84 -1.69 -33.44
N LYS A 392 -16.23 -2.12 -32.24
CA LYS A 392 -15.75 -1.56 -30.97
C LYS A 392 -14.28 -1.98 -30.76
N PRO A 393 -13.36 -1.05 -30.47
CA PRO A 393 -11.99 -1.41 -30.09
C PRO A 393 -11.98 -2.11 -28.74
N TYR A 394 -10.93 -2.85 -28.44
CA TYR A 394 -10.70 -3.35 -27.08
C TYR A 394 -10.47 -2.16 -26.13
N ILE A 395 -11.34 -1.99 -25.14
CA ILE A 395 -11.31 -0.86 -24.21
C ILE A 395 -10.75 -1.34 -22.88
N ILE A 396 -9.81 -0.58 -22.33
CA ILE A 396 -9.14 -0.88 -21.07
C ILE A 396 -8.95 0.40 -20.25
N GLY A 397 -9.11 0.30 -18.93
CA GLY A 397 -9.10 1.43 -18.00
C GLY A 397 -8.09 1.33 -16.85
N PHE A 398 -8.25 2.21 -15.88
CA PHE A 398 -7.51 2.25 -14.62
C PHE A 398 -8.51 2.52 -13.50
N ASP A 399 -8.26 1.95 -12.32
CA ASP A 399 -8.96 2.11 -11.03
C ASP A 399 -9.67 0.83 -10.55
N ASN A 400 -9.91 -0.15 -11.45
CA ASN A 400 -10.65 -1.39 -11.17
C ASN A 400 -11.97 -1.15 -10.43
N SER A 401 -12.71 -0.14 -10.90
CA SER A 401 -13.94 0.39 -10.32
C SER A 401 -15.12 -0.56 -10.52
N SER A 402 -16.22 -0.29 -9.81
CA SER A 402 -17.49 -0.98 -10.01
C SER A 402 -17.99 -0.90 -11.46
N GLU A 403 -17.75 0.22 -12.16
CA GLU A 403 -18.14 0.37 -13.57
C GLU A 403 -17.41 -0.62 -14.49
N SER A 404 -16.14 -0.94 -14.19
CA SER A 404 -15.37 -1.91 -14.98
C SER A 404 -15.97 -3.32 -14.92
N TYR A 405 -16.54 -3.71 -13.77
CA TYR A 405 -17.26 -4.97 -13.62
C TYR A 405 -18.62 -4.96 -14.31
N LEU A 406 -19.38 -3.87 -14.17
CA LEU A 406 -20.71 -3.75 -14.77
C LEU A 406 -20.66 -3.76 -16.31
N LEU A 407 -19.64 -3.13 -16.88
CA LEU A 407 -19.47 -3.00 -18.34
C LEU A 407 -18.46 -4.01 -18.90
N GLN A 408 -17.89 -4.88 -18.07
CA GLN A 408 -16.96 -5.95 -18.44
C GLN A 408 -15.80 -5.45 -19.31
N PHE A 409 -14.99 -4.57 -18.75
CA PHE A 409 -13.74 -4.14 -19.37
C PHE A 409 -12.55 -4.25 -18.42
N ASP A 410 -11.40 -4.57 -19.00
CA ASP A 410 -10.17 -4.77 -18.24
C ASP A 410 -9.72 -3.45 -17.58
N SER A 411 -9.15 -3.54 -16.39
CA SER A 411 -8.72 -2.35 -15.67
C SER A 411 -7.53 -2.61 -14.76
N TYR A 412 -6.68 -1.61 -14.61
CA TYR A 412 -5.57 -1.66 -13.66
C TYR A 412 -6.04 -1.42 -12.23
N ASP A 413 -5.82 -2.39 -11.36
CA ASP A 413 -6.01 -2.29 -9.92
C ASP A 413 -4.75 -1.72 -9.25
N PHE A 414 -4.93 -0.65 -8.50
CA PHE A 414 -3.89 0.01 -7.71
C PHE A 414 -3.56 -0.74 -6.40
N ASN A 415 -4.26 -1.83 -6.10
CA ASN A 415 -4.04 -2.71 -4.96
C ASN A 415 -4.17 -1.97 -3.61
N THR A 416 -5.28 -1.24 -3.46
CA THR A 416 -5.62 -0.49 -2.25
C THR A 416 -5.68 -1.39 -1.00
N GLU A 417 -6.04 -2.68 -1.18
CA GLU A 417 -6.05 -3.65 -0.08
C GLU A 417 -4.65 -3.93 0.47
N ALA A 418 -3.66 -4.22 -0.40
CA ALA A 418 -2.29 -4.42 0.05
C ALA A 418 -1.72 -3.15 0.69
N LEU A 419 -2.04 -1.97 0.15
CA LEU A 419 -1.68 -0.68 0.74
C LEU A 419 -2.15 -0.59 2.20
N VAL A 420 -3.45 -0.78 2.44
CA VAL A 420 -4.02 -0.70 3.80
C VAL A 420 -3.46 -1.79 4.71
N LEU A 421 -3.26 -3.01 4.20
CA LEU A 421 -2.67 -4.10 4.98
C LEU A 421 -1.26 -3.75 5.48
N GLN A 422 -0.42 -3.21 4.60
CA GLN A 422 0.94 -2.78 4.94
C GLN A 422 0.95 -1.60 5.92
N MET A 423 0.02 -0.64 5.75
CA MET A 423 -0.14 0.46 6.70
C MET A 423 -0.46 -0.03 8.11
N PHE A 424 -1.36 -1.01 8.27
CA PHE A 424 -1.63 -1.62 9.58
C PHE A 424 -0.47 -2.46 10.09
N TYR A 425 0.29 -3.12 9.22
CA TYR A 425 1.48 -3.87 9.62
C TYR A 425 2.52 -2.94 10.26
N HIS A 426 2.79 -1.80 9.64
CA HIS A 426 3.70 -0.77 10.18
C HIS A 426 3.29 -0.29 11.58
N LEU A 427 1.99 -0.10 11.84
CA LEU A 427 1.53 0.34 13.17
C LEU A 427 1.74 -0.71 14.28
N ASN A 428 1.89 -2.00 13.93
CA ASN A 428 2.04 -3.10 14.89
C ASN A 428 3.47 -3.63 14.99
N SER A 429 4.40 -3.14 14.15
CA SER A 429 5.77 -3.64 14.13
C SER A 429 6.67 -2.76 15.00
N ASP A 430 7.36 -3.36 15.98
CA ASP A 430 8.47 -2.72 16.72
C ASP A 430 9.67 -2.41 15.80
N SER A 431 9.66 -2.93 14.57
CA SER A 431 10.61 -2.50 13.55
C SER A 431 10.28 -1.06 13.16
N LEU A 432 11.13 -0.15 13.59
CA LEU A 432 11.41 1.11 12.90
C LEU A 432 11.74 0.76 11.45
N LEU A 433 10.72 0.66 10.60
CA LEU A 433 10.90 0.75 9.15
C LEU A 433 11.50 2.14 8.96
N ALA A 434 12.82 2.19 8.76
CA ALA A 434 13.53 3.42 8.48
C ALA A 434 12.75 4.20 7.41
N SER A 435 12.70 5.53 7.52
CA SER A 435 11.91 6.44 6.70
C SER A 435 12.04 6.13 5.19
N HIS A 436 11.19 5.25 4.67
CA HIS A 436 11.22 4.77 3.30
C HIS A 436 9.86 4.94 2.66
N LEU A 437 9.88 5.32 1.38
CA LEU A 437 8.73 5.25 0.51
C LEU A 437 8.59 3.80 0.05
N VAL A 438 7.58 3.11 0.58
CA VAL A 438 7.23 1.73 0.23
C VAL A 438 6.31 1.76 -0.97
N GLU A 439 6.75 1.16 -2.08
CA GLU A 439 5.93 1.02 -3.27
C GLU A 439 5.05 -0.24 -3.17
N ILE A 440 3.75 -0.05 -3.35
CA ILE A 440 2.74 -1.10 -3.38
C ILE A 440 2.40 -1.33 -4.86
N PRO A 441 2.82 -2.46 -5.45
CA PRO A 441 2.55 -2.75 -6.85
C PRO A 441 1.06 -3.03 -7.08
N GLY A 442 0.53 -2.48 -8.16
CA GLY A 442 -0.77 -2.82 -8.70
C GLY A 442 -0.71 -4.02 -9.65
N SER A 443 -1.84 -4.35 -10.24
CA SER A 443 -1.97 -5.44 -11.21
C SER A 443 -3.11 -5.17 -12.17
N LEU A 444 -3.05 -5.76 -13.37
CA LEU A 444 -4.19 -5.72 -14.26
C LEU A 444 -5.23 -6.79 -13.90
N VAL A 445 -6.50 -6.43 -13.97
CA VAL A 445 -7.66 -7.31 -13.79
C VAL A 445 -8.40 -7.45 -15.12
N GLU A 446 -8.29 -8.64 -15.71
CA GLU A 446 -9.02 -9.03 -16.92
C GLU A 446 -10.47 -9.43 -16.59
N LYS A 447 -11.44 -9.08 -17.44
CA LYS A 447 -12.88 -9.26 -17.20
C LYS A 447 -13.62 -9.93 -18.36
#